data_AF-A0A429IL82-F1
#
_entry.id   AF-A0A429IL82-F1
#
_cell.length_a   1.000
_cell.length_b   1.000
_cell.length_c   1.000
_cell.angle_alpha   90.00
_cell.angle_beta   90.00
_cell.angle_gamma   90.00
#
_symmetry.space_group_name_H-M   'P 1'
#
loop_
_entity.id
_entity.type
_entity.pdbx_description
1 polymer ?
#
loop_
_entity_poly.entity_id
_entity_poly.type
_entity_poly.pdbx_seq_one_letter_code
_entity_poly.pdbx_strand_id
1 'polypeptide(L)'
;MRWTARTHEVVAYEHTRPPAETREAWRTQAHGLLALPEAGDEQLAAMATTLMGLRLPVADHYVIRAFETWVHARDIGRALGRAVPPPPPVHLQRFLGLAVRILDLALGPDARPVLLSVEGEAGGDWVLGSDAEPIAAELVLEATDFLLLLGGRQDPDEIARGQAGDAAAAQRLLETATSLAWL
;
A
#
# COMPACT_ATOMS: atom_id res chain seq x y z
N MET A 1 -1.56 15.12 11.24
CA MET A 1 -1.58 16.61 11.32
C MET A 1 -2.75 17.30 10.58
N ARG A 2 -3.29 16.80 9.46
CA ARG A 2 -4.62 17.22 8.93
C ARG A 2 -5.58 16.03 8.75
N TRP A 3 -5.03 14.89 8.34
CA TRP A 3 -5.76 13.62 8.20
C TRP A 3 -6.32 13.10 9.51
N THR A 4 -5.52 13.08 10.58
CA THR A 4 -5.98 12.68 11.93
C THR A 4 -7.21 13.48 12.38
N ALA A 5 -7.21 14.80 12.18
CA ALA A 5 -8.34 15.66 12.53
C ALA A 5 -9.58 15.31 11.68
N ARG A 6 -9.42 15.19 10.36
CA ARG A 6 -10.50 14.76 9.46
C ARG A 6 -11.05 13.38 9.85
N THR A 7 -10.19 12.41 10.16
CA THR A 7 -10.60 11.07 10.58
C THR A 7 -11.40 11.15 11.89
N HIS A 8 -10.94 11.91 12.87
CA HIS A 8 -11.69 12.12 14.12
C HIS A 8 -13.06 12.79 13.87
N GLU A 9 -13.13 13.78 12.99
CA GLU A 9 -14.39 14.44 12.61
C GLU A 9 -15.36 13.46 11.95
N VAL A 10 -14.89 12.64 10.99
CA VAL A 10 -15.72 11.63 10.34
C VAL A 10 -16.18 10.57 11.35
N VAL A 11 -15.30 10.09 12.22
CA VAL A 11 -15.65 9.12 13.26
C VAL A 11 -16.71 9.70 14.19
N ALA A 12 -16.52 10.92 14.69
CA ALA A 12 -17.48 11.60 15.55
C ALA A 12 -18.84 11.79 14.85
N TYR A 13 -18.85 12.14 13.57
CA TYR A 13 -20.06 12.25 12.76
C TYR A 13 -20.76 10.90 12.58
N GLU A 14 -20.05 9.85 12.19
CA GLU A 14 -20.64 8.53 11.97
C GLU A 14 -21.17 7.91 13.28
N HIS A 15 -20.59 8.24 14.44
CA HIS A 15 -21.15 7.85 15.74
C HIS A 15 -22.55 8.42 16.03
N THR A 16 -22.94 9.50 15.34
CA THR A 16 -24.30 10.08 15.46
C THR A 16 -25.33 9.40 14.56
N ARG A 17 -24.93 8.41 13.74
CA ARG A 17 -25.77 7.80 12.71
C ARG A 17 -25.97 6.30 12.93
N PRO A 18 -27.09 5.72 12.45
CA PRO A 18 -27.24 4.27 12.38
C PRO A 18 -26.18 3.65 11.44
N PRO A 19 -25.55 2.52 11.80
CA PRO A 19 -24.52 1.87 10.97
C PRO A 19 -24.99 1.52 9.54
N ALA A 20 -26.29 1.28 9.35
CA ALA A 20 -26.87 1.02 8.04
C ALA A 20 -26.68 2.20 7.07
N GLU A 21 -26.72 3.43 7.57
CA GLU A 21 -26.50 4.62 6.74
C GLU A 21 -25.03 4.80 6.36
N THR A 22 -24.10 4.54 7.27
CA THR A 22 -22.65 4.54 6.97
C THR A 22 -22.35 3.52 5.87
N ARG A 23 -22.92 2.32 5.98
CA ARG A 23 -22.79 1.27 4.97
C ARG A 23 -23.33 1.72 3.62
N GLU A 24 -24.50 2.35 3.59
CA GLU A 24 -25.13 2.80 2.35
C GLU A 24 -24.33 3.94 1.70
N ALA A 25 -23.86 4.90 2.49
CA ALA A 25 -23.00 5.99 2.02
C ALA A 25 -21.70 5.45 1.40
N TRP A 26 -21.04 4.49 2.06
CA TRP A 26 -19.86 3.84 1.51
C TRP A 26 -20.15 3.10 0.19
N ARG A 27 -21.26 2.35 0.11
CA ARG A 27 -21.65 1.63 -1.12
C ARG A 27 -21.95 2.59 -2.27
N THR A 28 -22.69 3.67 -2.00
CA THR A 28 -23.01 4.69 -2.99
C THR A 28 -21.73 5.34 -3.53
N GLN A 29 -20.79 5.68 -2.64
CA GLN A 29 -19.49 6.23 -3.06
C GLN A 29 -18.70 5.21 -3.91
N ALA A 30 -18.62 3.95 -3.48
CA ALA A 30 -17.90 2.91 -4.22
C ALA A 30 -18.48 2.67 -5.62
N HIS A 31 -19.81 2.55 -5.73
CA HIS A 31 -20.48 2.42 -7.03
C HIS A 31 -20.32 3.68 -7.88
N GLY A 32 -20.38 4.87 -7.27
CA GLY A 32 -20.18 6.13 -7.98
C GLY A 32 -18.78 6.21 -8.62
N LEU A 33 -17.74 5.78 -7.91
CA LEU A 33 -16.38 5.69 -8.47
C LEU A 33 -16.34 4.71 -9.65
N LEU A 34 -16.86 3.49 -9.48
CA LEU A 34 -16.85 2.46 -10.53
C LEU A 34 -17.73 2.81 -11.74
N ALA A 35 -18.65 3.76 -11.62
CA ALA A 35 -19.47 4.26 -12.72
C ALA A 35 -18.79 5.35 -13.55
N LEU A 36 -17.66 5.89 -13.11
CA LEU A 36 -16.89 6.88 -13.86
C LEU A 36 -16.26 6.24 -15.12
N PRO A 37 -16.16 6.96 -16.24
CA PRO A 37 -15.53 6.44 -17.46
C PRO A 37 -14.10 5.91 -17.24
N GLU A 38 -13.33 6.58 -16.39
CA GLU A 38 -11.96 6.21 -16.02
C GLU A 38 -11.86 4.82 -15.37
N ALA A 39 -12.97 4.26 -14.86
CA ALA A 39 -12.98 2.91 -14.32
C ALA A 39 -12.96 1.82 -15.41
N GLY A 40 -13.40 2.15 -16.63
CA GLY A 40 -13.52 1.19 -17.74
C GLY A 40 -12.77 1.56 -19.03
N ASP A 41 -12.31 2.81 -19.16
CA ASP A 41 -11.56 3.30 -20.31
C ASP A 41 -10.07 3.46 -19.96
N GLU A 42 -9.21 2.67 -20.62
CA GLU A 42 -7.76 2.64 -20.35
C GLU A 42 -7.07 3.98 -20.64
N GLN A 43 -7.52 4.71 -21.66
CA GLN A 43 -6.91 5.99 -22.05
C GLN A 43 -7.24 7.07 -21.03
N LEU A 44 -8.49 7.10 -20.55
CA LEU A 44 -8.88 8.00 -19.47
C LEU A 44 -8.22 7.62 -18.14
N ALA A 45 -8.12 6.32 -17.84
CA ALA A 45 -7.44 5.82 -16.65
C ALA A 45 -5.94 6.14 -16.62
N ALA A 46 -5.31 6.32 -17.79
CA ALA A 46 -3.91 6.72 -17.92
C ALA A 46 -3.67 8.21 -17.59
N MET A 47 -4.71 9.04 -17.52
CA MET A 47 -4.57 10.45 -17.17
C MET A 47 -4.08 10.61 -15.72
N ALA A 48 -3.08 11.46 -15.51
CA ALA A 48 -2.48 11.63 -14.19
C ALA A 48 -3.18 12.71 -13.37
N THR A 49 -3.53 12.37 -12.12
CA THR A 49 -3.98 13.32 -11.08
C THR A 49 -3.08 13.23 -9.85
N THR A 50 -3.26 14.13 -8.89
CA THR A 50 -2.36 14.26 -7.73
C THR A 50 -2.91 13.53 -6.51
N LEU A 51 -2.10 12.64 -5.94
CA LEU A 51 -2.30 12.05 -4.62
C LEU A 51 -1.05 12.32 -3.77
N MET A 52 -1.24 13.04 -2.66
CA MET A 52 -0.17 13.35 -1.71
C MET A 52 1.08 13.97 -2.37
N GLY A 53 0.89 14.82 -3.37
CA GLY A 53 1.98 15.48 -4.11
C GLY A 53 2.60 14.62 -5.22
N LEU A 54 2.30 13.32 -5.29
CA LEU A 54 2.68 12.45 -6.40
C LEU A 54 1.64 12.56 -7.51
N ARG A 55 2.12 12.68 -8.75
CA ARG A 55 1.28 12.59 -9.95
C ARG A 55 1.20 11.14 -10.40
N LEU A 56 0.03 10.53 -10.23
CA LEU A 56 -0.22 9.13 -10.56
C LEU A 56 -1.37 9.03 -11.58
N PRO A 57 -1.34 8.07 -12.51
CA PRO A 57 -2.50 7.72 -13.33
C PRO A 57 -3.74 7.47 -12.46
N VAL A 58 -4.93 7.78 -12.97
CA VAL A 58 -6.19 7.45 -12.28
C VAL A 58 -6.29 5.93 -12.01
N ALA A 59 -5.76 5.08 -12.90
CA ALA A 59 -5.65 3.64 -12.68
C ALA A 59 -4.96 3.30 -11.34
N ASP A 60 -3.86 3.97 -11.01
CA ASP A 60 -3.12 3.75 -9.76
C ASP A 60 -3.92 4.21 -8.53
N HIS A 61 -4.80 5.20 -8.67
CA HIS A 61 -5.70 5.61 -7.58
C HIS A 61 -6.73 4.51 -7.25
N TYR A 62 -7.21 3.78 -8.26
CA TYR A 62 -8.07 2.61 -8.03
C TYR A 62 -7.31 1.46 -7.37
N VAL A 63 -6.04 1.24 -7.75
CA VAL A 63 -5.18 0.23 -7.11
C VAL A 63 -4.98 0.57 -5.63
N ILE A 64 -4.69 1.84 -5.30
CA ILE A 64 -4.57 2.31 -3.91
C ILE A 64 -5.90 2.12 -3.17
N ARG A 65 -7.03 2.54 -3.77
CA ARG A 65 -8.34 2.37 -3.14
C ARG A 65 -8.67 0.89 -2.86
N ALA A 66 -8.29 -0.02 -3.76
CA ALA A 66 -8.48 -1.45 -3.57
C ALA A 66 -7.59 -2.01 -2.44
N PHE A 67 -6.32 -1.59 -2.39
CA PHE A 67 -5.39 -1.93 -1.31
C PHE A 67 -5.94 -1.47 0.06
N GLU A 68 -6.30 -0.19 0.18
CA GLU A 68 -6.87 0.41 1.40
C GLU A 68 -8.15 -0.30 1.85
N THR A 69 -9.01 -0.67 0.89
CA THR A 69 -10.24 -1.40 1.18
C THR A 69 -9.95 -2.78 1.76
N TRP A 70 -8.95 -3.49 1.23
CA TRP A 70 -8.55 -4.80 1.74
C TRP A 70 -7.92 -4.70 3.14
N VAL A 71 -6.97 -3.77 3.34
CA VAL A 71 -6.32 -3.54 4.64
C VAL A 71 -7.37 -3.24 5.72
N HIS A 72 -8.32 -2.34 5.44
CA HIS A 72 -9.36 -2.01 6.42
C HIS A 72 -10.43 -3.07 6.59
N ALA A 73 -10.76 -3.84 5.56
CA ALA A 73 -11.59 -5.03 5.72
C ALA A 73 -10.93 -6.01 6.70
N ARG A 74 -9.60 -6.19 6.61
CA ARG A 74 -8.83 -6.99 7.55
C ARG A 74 -8.81 -6.38 8.96
N ASP A 75 -8.67 -5.07 9.11
CA ASP A 75 -8.75 -4.39 10.42
C ASP A 75 -10.09 -4.69 11.12
N ILE A 76 -11.21 -4.55 10.39
CA ILE A 76 -12.55 -4.86 10.88
C ILE A 76 -12.68 -6.37 11.17
N GLY A 77 -12.18 -7.21 10.28
CA GLY A 77 -12.18 -8.66 10.44
C GLY A 77 -11.48 -9.07 11.74
N ARG A 78 -10.27 -8.56 11.99
CA ARG A 78 -9.51 -8.78 13.23
C ARG A 78 -10.32 -8.35 14.46
N ALA A 79 -10.89 -7.16 14.45
CA ALA A 79 -11.70 -6.65 15.57
C ALA A 79 -12.94 -7.53 15.88
N LEU A 80 -13.46 -8.22 14.86
CA LEU A 80 -14.63 -9.10 14.97
C LEU A 80 -14.28 -10.59 15.10
N GLY A 81 -13.00 -10.96 15.16
CA GLY A 81 -12.55 -12.37 15.15
C GLY A 81 -12.88 -13.11 13.85
N ARG A 82 -12.95 -12.38 12.72
CA ARG A 82 -13.25 -12.92 11.38
C ARG A 82 -12.01 -12.88 10.50
N ALA A 83 -11.68 -14.02 9.89
CA ALA A 83 -10.62 -14.09 8.90
C ALA A 83 -11.06 -13.38 7.61
N VAL A 84 -10.20 -12.50 7.09
CA VAL A 84 -10.30 -11.90 5.76
C VAL A 84 -9.12 -12.44 4.95
N PRO A 85 -9.37 -13.18 3.85
CA PRO A 85 -8.31 -13.76 3.06
C PRO A 85 -7.49 -12.66 2.35
N PRO A 86 -6.25 -12.96 1.93
CA PRO A 86 -5.52 -12.09 1.03
C PRO A 86 -6.29 -11.94 -0.31
N PRO A 87 -6.07 -10.83 -1.05
CA PRO A 87 -6.60 -10.67 -2.39
C PRO A 87 -6.03 -11.76 -3.32
N PRO A 88 -6.72 -12.07 -4.43
CA PRO A 88 -6.18 -12.93 -5.47
C PRO A 88 -4.79 -12.50 -5.94
N PRO A 89 -3.91 -13.43 -6.36
CA PRO A 89 -2.52 -13.13 -6.75
C PRO A 89 -2.38 -12.00 -7.78
N VAL A 90 -3.27 -11.93 -8.76
CA VAL A 90 -3.28 -10.85 -9.78
C VAL A 90 -3.48 -9.46 -9.18
N HIS A 91 -4.23 -9.34 -8.09
CA HIS A 91 -4.41 -8.05 -7.39
C HIS A 91 -3.20 -7.74 -6.50
N LEU A 92 -2.67 -8.75 -5.82
CA LEU A 92 -1.42 -8.62 -5.05
C LEU A 92 -0.25 -8.15 -5.93
N GLN A 93 -0.09 -8.70 -7.14
CA GLN A 93 0.93 -8.27 -8.10
C GLN A 93 0.78 -6.78 -8.46
N ARG A 94 -0.46 -6.30 -8.64
CA ARG A 94 -0.72 -4.87 -8.90
C ARG A 94 -0.40 -4.01 -7.69
N PHE A 95 -0.72 -4.47 -6.48
CA PHE A 95 -0.38 -3.76 -5.24
C PHE A 95 1.13 -3.65 -5.07
N LEU A 96 1.85 -4.76 -5.23
CA LEU A 96 3.31 -4.82 -5.15
C LEU A 96 3.97 -3.94 -6.20
N GLY A 97 3.55 -4.03 -7.46
CA GLY A 97 4.14 -3.23 -8.55
C GLY A 97 3.96 -1.72 -8.34
N LEU A 98 2.83 -1.27 -7.77
CA LEU A 98 2.67 0.14 -7.40
C LEU A 98 3.48 0.50 -6.15
N ALA A 99 3.44 -0.34 -5.11
CA ALA A 99 4.14 -0.09 -3.86
C ALA A 99 5.65 0.03 -4.05
N VAL A 100 6.26 -0.87 -4.82
CA VAL A 100 7.69 -0.85 -5.12
C VAL A 100 8.09 0.42 -5.86
N ARG A 101 7.30 0.86 -6.86
CA ARG A 101 7.55 2.14 -7.57
C ARG A 101 7.51 3.34 -6.63
N ILE A 102 6.53 3.39 -5.72
CA ILE A 102 6.42 4.50 -4.76
C ILE A 102 7.57 4.45 -3.74
N LEU A 103 7.92 3.25 -3.27
CA LEU A 103 9.02 3.04 -2.33
C LEU A 103 10.36 3.47 -2.92
N ASP A 104 10.65 3.09 -4.16
CA ASP A 104 11.89 3.48 -4.84
C ASP A 104 11.99 5.00 -5.02
N LEU A 105 10.88 5.65 -5.40
CA LEU A 105 10.80 7.11 -5.47
C LEU A 105 11.05 7.76 -4.10
N ALA A 106 10.56 7.17 -3.02
CA ALA A 106 10.73 7.67 -1.66
C ALA A 106 12.16 7.46 -1.12
N LEU A 107 12.81 6.36 -1.50
CA LEU A 107 14.21 6.09 -1.18
C LEU A 107 15.14 7.09 -1.86
N GLY A 108 14.85 7.42 -3.12
CA GLY A 108 15.64 8.33 -3.93
C GLY A 108 16.87 7.67 -4.59
N PRO A 109 17.44 8.34 -5.61
CA PRO A 109 18.44 7.73 -6.50
C PRO A 109 19.80 7.49 -5.83
N ASP A 110 20.06 8.13 -4.69
CA ASP A 110 21.33 8.02 -3.96
C ASP A 110 21.24 7.01 -2.80
N ALA A 111 20.10 6.33 -2.62
CA ALA A 111 19.98 5.28 -1.61
C ALA A 111 20.87 4.09 -1.99
N ARG A 112 21.53 3.48 -0.98
CA ARG A 112 22.31 2.25 -1.22
C ARG A 112 21.39 1.16 -1.80
N PRO A 113 21.82 0.43 -2.84
CA PRO A 113 20.91 -0.46 -3.54
C PRO A 113 20.57 -1.69 -2.71
N VAL A 114 19.28 -2.04 -2.64
CA VAL A 114 18.78 -3.23 -1.95
C VAL A 114 18.01 -4.10 -2.94
N LEU A 115 18.38 -5.38 -3.03
CA LEU A 115 17.56 -6.38 -3.71
C LEU A 115 16.42 -6.80 -2.78
N LEU A 116 15.20 -6.39 -3.12
CA LEU A 116 13.97 -6.83 -2.46
C LEU A 116 13.37 -8.01 -3.23
N SER A 117 13.36 -9.17 -2.59
CA SER A 117 12.65 -10.36 -3.07
C SER A 117 11.37 -10.55 -2.27
N VAL A 118 10.23 -10.48 -2.96
CA VAL A 118 8.94 -10.77 -2.37
C VAL A 118 8.52 -12.18 -2.75
N GLU A 119 8.26 -13.03 -1.76
CA GLU A 119 7.88 -14.42 -1.96
C GLU A 119 6.37 -14.60 -2.21
N GLY A 120 6.01 -15.75 -2.80
CA GLY A 120 4.63 -16.15 -3.08
C GLY A 120 4.22 -16.00 -4.55
N GLU A 121 2.99 -16.42 -4.88
CA GLU A 121 2.48 -16.42 -6.28
C GLU A 121 2.39 -15.02 -6.91
N ALA A 122 2.31 -13.98 -6.07
CA ALA A 122 2.32 -12.60 -6.48
C ALA A 122 3.71 -11.94 -6.43
N GLY A 123 4.71 -12.70 -5.98
CA GLY A 123 6.05 -12.24 -5.69
C GLY A 123 6.87 -11.84 -6.92
N GLY A 124 8.07 -11.35 -6.64
CA GLY A 124 9.02 -10.87 -7.64
C GLY A 124 10.27 -10.30 -6.99
N ASP A 125 11.23 -9.92 -7.82
CA ASP A 125 12.50 -9.34 -7.40
C ASP A 125 12.65 -7.93 -7.96
N TRP A 126 13.07 -6.99 -7.12
CA TRP A 126 13.32 -5.60 -7.50
C TRP A 126 14.58 -5.09 -6.83
N VAL A 127 15.40 -4.36 -7.58
CA VAL A 127 16.50 -3.57 -7.00
C VAL A 127 15.97 -2.16 -6.77
N LEU A 128 16.06 -1.68 -5.52
CA LEU A 128 15.64 -0.33 -5.13
C LEU A 128 16.83 0.50 -4.67
N GLY A 129 16.80 1.80 -4.95
CA GLY A 129 17.91 2.72 -4.74
C GLY A 129 18.77 2.93 -5.99
N SER A 130 20.06 3.22 -5.80
CA SER A 130 20.96 3.59 -6.89
C SER A 130 21.14 2.48 -7.93
N ASP A 131 21.15 2.83 -9.20
CA ASP A 131 21.50 1.93 -10.31
C ASP A 131 23.01 1.94 -10.64
N ALA A 132 23.78 2.82 -9.99
CA ALA A 132 25.21 3.01 -10.23
C ALA A 132 26.10 2.25 -9.23
N GLU A 133 25.54 1.77 -8.12
CA GLU A 133 26.24 1.05 -7.06
C GLU A 133 25.92 -0.46 -7.11
N PRO A 134 26.83 -1.34 -6.62
CA PRO A 134 26.49 -2.75 -6.44
C PRO A 134 25.43 -2.93 -5.35
N ILE A 135 24.67 -4.03 -5.43
CA ILE A 135 23.70 -4.43 -4.41
C ILE A 135 24.40 -4.51 -3.04
N ALA A 136 23.97 -3.66 -2.11
CA ALA A 136 24.55 -3.56 -0.77
C ALA A 136 23.89 -4.53 0.21
N ALA A 137 22.61 -4.84 0.01
CA ALA A 137 21.85 -5.76 0.85
C ALA A 137 20.79 -6.54 0.06
N GLU A 138 20.41 -7.69 0.59
CA GLU A 138 19.30 -8.50 0.11
C GLU A 138 18.26 -8.61 1.22
N LEU A 139 16.99 -8.47 0.87
CA LEU A 139 15.86 -8.52 1.77
C LEU A 139 14.76 -9.39 1.17
N VAL A 140 14.33 -10.42 1.91
CA VAL A 140 13.30 -11.37 1.50
C VAL A 140 12.09 -11.23 2.43
N LEU A 141 10.90 -11.02 1.87
CA LEU A 141 9.65 -10.83 2.60
C LEU A 141 8.50 -11.60 1.94
N GLU A 142 7.50 -12.02 2.71
CA GLU A 142 6.24 -12.52 2.12
C GLU A 142 5.39 -11.35 1.61
N ALA A 143 4.68 -11.56 0.50
CA ALA A 143 3.89 -10.53 -0.18
C ALA A 143 2.86 -9.81 0.71
N THR A 144 2.08 -10.57 1.48
CA THR A 144 1.07 -10.04 2.39
C THR A 144 1.71 -9.26 3.53
N ASP A 145 2.77 -9.80 4.14
CA ASP A 145 3.48 -9.13 5.24
C ASP A 145 4.12 -7.82 4.79
N PHE A 146 4.76 -7.79 3.61
CA PHE A 146 5.30 -6.55 3.04
C PHE A 146 4.21 -5.51 2.75
N LEU A 147 3.09 -5.93 2.17
CA LEU A 147 1.94 -5.04 1.93
C LEU A 147 1.31 -4.55 3.23
N LEU A 148 1.26 -5.37 4.29
CA LEU A 148 0.79 -4.96 5.60
C LEU A 148 1.78 -4.03 6.30
N LEU A 149 3.09 -4.18 6.10
CA LEU A 149 4.10 -3.22 6.55
C LEU A 149 3.87 -1.83 5.92
N LEU A 150 3.69 -1.78 4.60
CA LEU A 150 3.33 -0.55 3.88
C LEU A 150 2.00 0.04 4.34
N GLY A 151 1.07 -0.81 4.78
CA GLY A 151 -0.18 -0.38 5.40
C GLY A 151 -0.04 0.04 6.87
N GLY A 152 1.14 -0.03 7.48
CA GLY A 152 1.36 0.30 8.90
C GLY A 152 0.78 -0.73 9.88
N ARG A 153 0.59 -1.99 9.43
CA ARG A 153 0.02 -3.10 10.21
C ARG A 153 1.07 -4.13 10.63
N GLN A 154 2.34 -3.89 10.30
CA GLN A 154 3.50 -4.67 10.76
C GLN A 154 4.56 -3.71 11.33
N ASP A 155 5.30 -4.18 12.31
CA ASP A 155 6.46 -3.47 12.85
C ASP A 155 7.68 -3.82 11.98
N PRO A 156 8.42 -2.82 11.42
CA PRO A 156 9.63 -3.08 10.63
C PRO A 156 10.71 -3.85 11.41
N ASP A 157 10.74 -3.78 12.74
CA ASP A 157 11.73 -4.49 13.56
C ASP A 157 11.31 -5.95 13.86
N GLU A 158 10.02 -6.26 13.81
CA GLU A 158 9.49 -7.59 14.14
C GLU A 158 9.07 -8.41 12.91
N ILE A 159 8.94 -7.79 11.74
CA ILE A 159 8.51 -8.47 10.51
C ILE A 159 9.47 -9.61 10.15
N ALA A 160 8.90 -10.79 9.90
CA ALA A 160 9.64 -11.96 9.47
C ALA A 160 10.31 -11.70 8.11
N ARG A 161 11.63 -11.85 8.06
CA ARG A 161 12.42 -11.54 6.87
C ARG A 161 13.66 -12.42 6.73
N GLY A 162 14.04 -12.70 5.49
CA GLY A 162 15.41 -13.07 5.15
C GLY A 162 16.24 -11.80 4.92
N GLN A 163 17.48 -11.76 5.40
CA GLN A 163 18.33 -10.58 5.21
C GLN A 163 19.80 -10.98 5.07
N ALA A 164 20.50 -10.36 4.12
CA ALA A 164 21.94 -10.47 3.95
C ALA A 164 22.56 -9.12 3.56
N GLY A 165 23.87 -8.96 3.80
CA GLY A 165 24.60 -7.74 3.45
C GLY A 165 24.45 -6.59 4.45
N ASP A 166 24.38 -5.36 3.95
CA ASP A 166 24.31 -4.12 4.74
C ASP A 166 22.98 -4.00 5.49
N ALA A 167 23.01 -4.25 6.81
CA ALA A 167 21.84 -4.16 7.66
C ALA A 167 21.24 -2.74 7.75
N ALA A 168 22.05 -1.69 7.60
CA ALA A 168 21.56 -0.32 7.64
C ALA A 168 20.81 0.04 6.35
N ALA A 169 21.24 -0.49 5.20
CA ALA A 169 20.52 -0.34 3.93
C ALA A 169 19.16 -1.06 3.97
N ALA A 170 19.13 -2.31 4.47
CA ALA A 170 17.89 -3.06 4.65
C ALA A 170 16.92 -2.36 5.62
N GLN A 171 17.42 -1.89 6.76
CA GLN A 171 16.60 -1.17 7.75
C GLN A 171 16.04 0.13 7.17
N ARG A 172 16.85 0.91 6.44
CA ARG A 172 16.38 2.13 5.77
C ARG A 172 15.22 1.85 4.80
N LEU A 173 15.28 0.75 4.05
CA LEU A 173 14.19 0.34 3.17
C LEU A 173 12.91 0.07 3.95
N LEU A 174 12.99 -0.72 5.03
CA LEU A 174 11.85 -1.03 5.90
C LEU A 174 11.26 0.23 6.54
N GLU A 175 12.10 1.10 7.09
CA GLU A 175 11.69 2.39 7.68
C GLU A 175 11.02 3.31 6.64
N THR A 176 11.57 3.36 5.42
CA THR A 176 10.98 4.12 4.32
C THR A 176 9.62 3.55 3.93
N ALA A 177 9.49 2.23 3.83
CA ALA A 177 8.21 1.56 3.57
C ALA A 177 7.17 1.88 4.67
N THR A 178 7.55 1.85 5.94
CA THR A 178 6.66 2.24 7.05
C THR A 178 6.30 3.72 7.00
N SER A 179 7.20 4.59 6.54
CA SER A 179 6.90 6.03 6.40
C SER A 179 5.82 6.32 5.34
N LEU A 180 5.59 5.37 4.42
CA LEU A 180 4.52 5.42 3.42
C LEU A 180 3.17 4.95 3.97
N ALA A 181 3.12 4.45 5.21
CA ALA A 181 1.87 4.13 5.87
C ALA A 181 1.20 5.43 6.31
N TRP A 182 0.13 5.82 5.62
CA TRP A 182 -0.61 7.05 5.90
C TRP A 182 -1.94 6.79 6.65
N LEU A 183 -2.06 5.63 7.31
CA LEU A 183 -3.23 5.16 8.06
C LEU A 183 -2.97 4.89 9.54
#